data_AF-A0A0E3LDE3-F1
#
_entry.id   AF-A0A0E3LDE3-F1
#
_cell.length_a   1.000
_cell.length_b   1.000
_cell.length_c   1.000
_cell.angle_alpha   90.00
_cell.angle_beta   90.00
_cell.angle_gamma   90.00
#
_symmetry.space_group_name_H-M   'P 1'
#
loop_
_entity.id
_entity.type
_entity.pdbx_description
1 polymer ?
#
loop_
_entity_poly.entity_id
_entity_poly.type
_entity_poly.pdbx_seq_one_letter_code
_entity_poly.pdbx_strand_id
1 'polypeptide(L)'
;MSEKQKERFLALKNQKLKTVRAYNVRLSLQEFWDSKNRKEATQYLKKWYFWATHSRLTPITEAANTVKKHWDGILNYFDSKITNGILEGINSIVQLQKRNARGFKNIQYFINMIYLKLGKLKFGLPT
;
A
#
# COMPACT_ATOMS: atom_id res chain seq x y z
N MET A 1 -13.09 -19.75 -2.73
CA MET A 1 -13.67 -20.17 -1.43
C MET A 1 -14.49 -21.42 -1.67
N SER A 2 -14.33 -22.45 -0.83
CA SER A 2 -15.17 -23.66 -0.87
C SER A 2 -16.62 -23.33 -0.46
N GLU A 3 -17.62 -24.02 -1.03
CA GLU A 3 -19.04 -23.83 -0.69
C GLU A 3 -19.31 -23.99 0.81
N LYS A 4 -18.64 -24.94 1.48
CA LYS A 4 -18.70 -25.10 2.94
C LYS A 4 -18.21 -23.87 3.73
N GLN A 5 -17.26 -23.12 3.17
CA GLN A 5 -16.77 -21.89 3.80
C GLN A 5 -17.75 -20.72 3.60
N LYS A 6 -18.48 -20.70 2.48
CA LYS A 6 -19.53 -19.69 2.23
C LYS A 6 -20.72 -19.88 3.17
N GLU A 7 -21.18 -21.10 3.39
CA GLU A 7 -22.29 -21.39 4.31
C GLU A 7 -21.95 -21.03 5.77
N ARG A 8 -20.77 -21.41 6.25
CA ARG A 8 -20.30 -21.00 7.58
C ARG A 8 -20.19 -19.47 7.72
N PHE A 9 -19.73 -18.79 6.68
CA PHE A 9 -19.66 -17.34 6.65
C PHE A 9 -21.05 -16.69 6.70
N LEU A 10 -22.03 -17.22 5.96
CA LEU A 10 -23.43 -16.78 5.98
C LEU A 10 -24.09 -16.98 7.36
N ALA A 11 -23.82 -18.11 8.03
CA ALA A 11 -24.32 -18.38 9.38
C ALA A 11 -23.73 -17.38 10.41
N LEU A 12 -22.44 -17.06 10.31
CA LEU A 12 -21.77 -16.08 11.18
C LEU A 12 -22.18 -14.63 10.88
N LYS A 13 -22.51 -14.31 9.63
CA LYS A 13 -22.98 -12.98 9.19
C LYS A 13 -24.28 -12.54 9.89
N ASN A 14 -25.13 -13.49 10.27
CA ASN A 14 -26.40 -13.22 10.96
C ASN A 14 -26.22 -12.91 12.46
N GLN A 15 -25.08 -13.28 13.05
CA GLN A 15 -24.70 -12.77 14.35
C GLN A 15 -24.03 -11.41 14.14
N LYS A 16 -24.42 -10.38 14.89
CA LYS A 16 -23.91 -8.99 14.81
C LYS A 16 -22.43 -8.88 15.22
N LEU A 17 -21.56 -9.65 14.59
CA LEU A 17 -20.15 -9.79 14.93
C LEU A 17 -19.41 -8.55 14.43
N LYS A 18 -18.74 -7.87 15.36
CA LYS A 18 -17.83 -6.75 15.09
C LYS A 18 -16.85 -7.08 13.95
N THR A 19 -16.42 -8.34 13.85
CA THR A 19 -15.53 -8.86 12.81
C THR A 19 -16.11 -8.76 11.40
N VAL A 20 -17.41 -9.06 11.21
CA VAL A 20 -18.06 -8.97 9.89
C VAL A 20 -18.12 -7.50 9.44
N ARG A 21 -18.42 -6.59 10.37
CA ARG A 21 -18.41 -5.15 10.08
C ARG A 21 -17.02 -4.66 9.73
N ALA A 22 -16.00 -5.03 10.51
CA ALA A 22 -14.60 -4.72 10.22
C ALA A 22 -14.18 -5.25 8.84
N TYR A 23 -14.56 -6.49 8.52
CA TYR A 23 -14.28 -7.13 7.24
C TYR A 23 -14.92 -6.38 6.07
N ASN A 24 -16.18 -5.96 6.20
CA ASN A 24 -16.86 -5.17 5.16
C ASN A 24 -16.21 -3.80 4.97
N VAL A 25 -15.78 -3.12 6.05
CA VAL A 25 -15.04 -1.86 5.94
C VAL A 25 -13.72 -2.05 5.19
N ARG A 26 -13.00 -3.13 5.48
CA ARG A 26 -11.78 -3.49 4.76
C ARG A 26 -12.04 -3.80 3.28
N LEU A 27 -13.11 -4.55 2.96
CA LEU A 27 -13.44 -4.90 1.58
C LEU A 27 -13.81 -3.66 0.76
N SER A 28 -14.64 -2.77 1.29
CA SER A 28 -14.97 -1.52 0.59
C SER A 28 -13.73 -0.65 0.31
N LEU A 29 -12.71 -0.68 1.18
CA LEU A 29 -11.47 0.04 0.91
C LEU A 29 -10.74 -0.54 -0.32
N GLN A 30 -10.97 -1.79 -0.71
CA GLN A 30 -10.36 -2.36 -1.92
C GLN A 30 -10.99 -1.75 -3.18
N GLU A 31 -12.31 -1.53 -3.18
CA GLU A 31 -13.05 -0.91 -4.29
C GLU A 31 -12.60 0.53 -4.57
N PHE A 32 -11.94 1.19 -3.61
CA PHE A 32 -11.33 2.51 -3.82
C PHE A 32 -10.40 2.53 -5.04
N TRP A 33 -9.65 1.45 -5.26
CA TRP A 33 -8.69 1.35 -6.37
C TRP A 33 -9.35 1.17 -7.74
N ASP A 34 -10.64 0.86 -7.78
CA ASP A 34 -11.41 0.76 -9.03
C ASP A 34 -11.89 2.14 -9.54
N SER A 35 -11.63 3.22 -8.77
CA SER A 35 -11.95 4.59 -9.18
C SER A 35 -11.21 4.99 -10.46
N LYS A 36 -11.86 5.71 -11.37
CA LYS A 36 -11.26 6.05 -12.69
C LYS A 36 -10.27 7.19 -12.64
N ASN A 37 -10.43 8.10 -11.70
CA ASN A 37 -9.60 9.31 -11.59
C ASN A 37 -9.49 9.80 -10.13
N ARG A 38 -8.54 10.70 -9.89
CA ARG A 38 -8.28 11.27 -8.55
C ARG A 38 -9.52 11.92 -7.92
N LYS A 39 -10.38 12.57 -8.72
CA LYS A 39 -11.59 13.25 -8.21
C LYS A 39 -12.60 12.24 -7.66
N GLU A 40 -12.88 11.19 -8.42
CA GLU A 40 -13.75 10.08 -8.00
C GLU A 40 -13.18 9.36 -6.77
N ALA A 41 -11.90 9.04 -6.81
CA ALA A 41 -11.19 8.43 -5.68
C ALA A 41 -11.27 9.29 -4.41
N THR A 42 -11.13 10.61 -4.54
CA THR A 42 -11.26 11.54 -3.41
C THR A 42 -12.65 11.50 -2.80
N GLN A 43 -13.69 11.48 -3.63
CA GLN A 43 -15.07 11.40 -3.15
C GLN A 43 -15.37 10.05 -2.50
N TYR A 44 -14.89 8.96 -3.10
CA TYR A 44 -15.02 7.61 -2.53
C TYR A 44 -14.35 7.53 -1.17
N LEU A 45 -13.08 7.96 -1.07
CA LEU A 45 -12.30 7.90 0.17
C LEU A 45 -12.90 8.76 1.28
N LYS A 46 -13.52 9.90 0.95
CA LYS A 46 -14.31 10.72 1.90
C LYS A 46 -15.50 9.95 2.47
N LYS A 47 -16.29 9.32 1.61
CA LYS A 47 -17.45 8.51 2.04
C LYS A 47 -17.00 7.32 2.88
N TRP A 48 -15.95 6.64 2.44
CA TRP A 48 -15.37 5.51 3.17
C TRP A 48 -14.86 5.93 4.55
N TYR A 49 -14.11 7.03 4.65
CA TYR A 49 -13.58 7.54 5.93
C TYR A 49 -14.70 7.87 6.92
N PHE A 50 -15.77 8.52 6.44
CA PHE A 50 -16.94 8.79 7.28
C PHE A 50 -17.58 7.50 7.79
N TRP A 51 -17.78 6.51 6.92
CA TRP A 51 -18.35 5.23 7.34
C TRP A 51 -17.45 4.47 8.32
N ALA A 52 -16.14 4.41 8.05
CA ALA A 52 -15.16 3.72 8.89
C ALA A 52 -15.07 4.32 10.29
N THR A 53 -15.03 5.65 10.41
CA THR A 53 -14.99 6.34 11.71
C THR A 53 -16.28 6.17 12.53
N HIS A 54 -17.43 6.05 11.88
CA HIS A 54 -18.73 5.80 12.52
C HIS A 54 -19.05 4.30 12.71
N SER A 55 -18.10 3.41 12.43
CA SER A 55 -18.29 1.96 12.59
C SER A 55 -18.43 1.53 14.07
N ARG A 56 -18.15 2.41 15.04
CA ARG A 56 -18.09 2.08 16.49
C ARG A 56 -17.11 0.95 16.80
N LEU A 57 -16.07 0.81 15.97
CA LEU A 57 -14.97 -0.13 16.14
C LEU A 57 -13.68 0.67 16.25
N THR A 58 -13.15 0.82 17.46
CA THR A 58 -11.92 1.59 17.72
C THR A 58 -10.77 1.23 16.76
N PRO A 59 -10.47 -0.06 16.49
CA PRO A 59 -9.39 -0.42 15.56
C PRO A 59 -9.63 0.08 14.12
N ILE A 60 -10.88 0.14 13.68
CA ILE A 60 -11.22 0.65 12.34
C ILE A 60 -11.13 2.17 12.30
N THR A 61 -11.55 2.86 13.36
CA THR A 61 -11.41 4.31 13.47
C THR A 61 -9.94 4.73 13.46
N GLU A 62 -9.06 4.01 14.17
CA GLU A 62 -7.60 4.22 14.14
C GLU A 62 -7.01 3.99 12.75
N ALA A 63 -7.42 2.91 12.06
CA ALA A 63 -7.00 2.66 10.69
C ALA A 63 -7.46 3.78 9.74
N ALA A 64 -8.70 4.24 9.87
CA ALA A 64 -9.24 5.34 9.08
C ALA A 64 -8.46 6.65 9.32
N ASN A 65 -8.08 6.93 10.57
CA ASN A 65 -7.25 8.10 10.89
C ASN A 65 -5.84 8.00 10.29
N THR A 66 -5.26 6.80 10.26
CA THR A 66 -3.98 6.56 9.57
C THR A 66 -4.12 6.83 8.07
N VAL A 67 -5.17 6.32 7.43
CA VAL A 67 -5.46 6.60 6.01
C VAL A 67 -5.60 8.11 5.79
N LYS A 68 -6.31 8.83 6.67
CA LYS A 68 -6.47 10.27 6.58
C LYS A 68 -5.17 11.05 6.73
N LYS A 69 -4.23 10.59 7.56
CA LYS A 69 -2.90 11.19 7.69
C LYS A 69 -2.10 11.10 6.39
N HIS A 70 -2.31 10.05 5.60
CA HIS A 70 -1.60 9.79 4.35
C HIS A 70 -2.44 10.06 3.08
N TRP A 71 -3.50 10.86 3.21
CA TRP A 71 -4.52 11.07 2.16
C TRP A 71 -3.93 11.43 0.80
N ASP A 72 -3.03 12.42 0.77
CA ASP A 72 -2.45 12.91 -0.47
C ASP A 72 -1.55 11.88 -1.15
N GLY A 73 -0.78 11.12 -0.36
CA GLY A 73 0.05 10.04 -0.87
C GLY A 73 -0.78 8.91 -1.48
N ILE A 74 -1.91 8.57 -0.84
CA ILE A 74 -2.85 7.56 -1.34
C ILE A 74 -3.51 8.04 -2.64
N LEU A 75 -3.93 9.31 -2.73
CA LEU A 75 -4.52 9.87 -3.94
C LEU A 75 -3.51 10.05 -5.08
N ASN A 76 -2.23 10.29 -4.78
CA ASN A 76 -1.17 10.42 -5.79
C ASN A 76 -0.98 9.16 -6.64
N TYR A 77 -1.48 8.01 -6.19
CA TYR A 77 -1.55 6.81 -7.02
C TYR A 77 -2.34 7.04 -8.32
N PHE A 78 -3.42 7.85 -8.29
CA PHE A 78 -4.25 8.07 -9.49
C PHE A 78 -3.59 8.98 -10.53
N ASP A 79 -2.59 9.76 -10.14
CA ASP A 79 -1.83 10.61 -11.06
C ASP A 79 -0.54 9.93 -11.54
N SER A 80 0.21 9.34 -10.60
CA SER A 80 1.54 8.80 -10.87
C SER A 80 1.57 7.29 -11.12
N LYS A 81 0.55 6.56 -10.65
CA LYS A 81 0.53 5.09 -10.52
C LYS A 81 1.72 4.49 -9.78
N ILE A 82 2.47 5.33 -9.04
CA ILE A 82 3.60 4.89 -8.24
C ILE A 82 3.04 4.29 -6.96
N THR A 83 3.23 2.98 -6.80
CA THR A 83 2.93 2.27 -5.55
C THR A 83 4.18 2.25 -4.67
N ASN A 84 4.00 2.05 -3.36
CA ASN A 84 5.11 1.74 -2.46
C ASN A 84 5.92 0.51 -2.92
N GLY A 85 5.36 -0.38 -3.75
CA GLY A 85 6.10 -1.52 -4.30
C GLY A 85 7.33 -1.10 -5.11
N ILE A 86 7.29 0.03 -5.83
CA ILE A 86 8.46 0.56 -6.55
C ILE A 86 9.52 1.03 -5.55
N LEU A 87 9.11 1.74 -4.50
CA LEU A 87 10.00 2.21 -3.43
C LEU A 87 10.59 1.03 -2.64
N GLU A 88 9.80 0.01 -2.34
CA GLU A 88 10.23 -1.23 -1.67
C GLU A 88 11.21 -2.02 -2.54
N GLY A 89 10.99 -2.09 -3.85
CA GLY A 89 11.91 -2.70 -4.80
C GLY A 89 13.26 -1.98 -4.83
N ILE A 90 13.25 -0.64 -4.91
CA ILE A 90 14.46 0.18 -4.84
C ILE A 90 15.15 -0.02 -3.48
N ASN A 91 14.41 0.04 -2.38
CA ASN A 91 14.97 -0.13 -1.03
C ASN A 91 15.60 -1.51 -0.85
N SER A 92 14.98 -2.56 -1.39
CA SER A 92 15.52 -3.92 -1.36
C SER A 92 16.86 -4.02 -2.12
N ILE A 93 16.97 -3.36 -3.27
CA ILE A 93 18.24 -3.30 -4.04
C ILE A 93 19.31 -2.52 -3.25
N VAL A 94 18.94 -1.39 -2.64
CA VAL A 94 19.84 -0.57 -1.81
C VAL A 94 20.37 -1.37 -0.61
N GLN A 95 19.48 -2.05 0.13
CA GLN A 95 19.87 -2.90 1.25
C GLN A 95 20.73 -4.09 0.81
N LEU A 96 20.42 -4.68 -0.35
CA LEU A 96 21.24 -5.74 -0.93
C LEU A 96 22.67 -5.25 -1.24
N GLN A 97 22.83 -4.04 -1.81
CA GLN A 97 24.17 -3.47 -2.04
C GLN A 97 24.93 -3.28 -0.73
N LYS A 98 24.27 -2.75 0.31
CA LYS A 98 24.86 -2.58 1.64
C LYS A 98 25.31 -3.93 2.23
N ARG A 99 24.49 -4.97 2.10
CA ARG A 99 24.78 -6.32 2.58
C ARG A 99 25.96 -6.96 1.82
N ASN A 100 25.98 -6.86 0.49
CA ASN A 100 27.04 -7.42 -0.33
C ASN A 100 28.41 -6.80 -0.03
N ALA A 101 28.45 -5.50 0.24
CA ALA A 101 29.67 -4.80 0.63
C ALA A 101 30.08 -5.04 2.10
N ARG A 102 29.24 -5.70 2.92
CA ARG A 102 29.40 -5.78 4.39
C ARG A 102 29.54 -4.40 5.04
N GLY A 103 28.83 -3.41 4.51
CA GLY A 103 28.92 -2.01 4.90
C GLY A 103 29.91 -1.22 4.04
N PHE A 104 29.62 0.07 3.90
CA PHE A 104 30.50 1.00 3.19
C PHE A 104 31.16 1.94 4.21
N LYS A 105 32.48 2.09 4.14
CA LYS A 105 33.22 3.04 4.98
C LYS A 105 32.99 4.50 4.58
N ASN A 106 32.72 4.75 3.30
CA ASN A 106 32.48 6.07 2.76
C ASN A 106 31.13 6.08 2.02
N ILE A 107 30.27 7.03 2.39
CA ILE A 107 28.91 7.14 1.90
C ILE A 107 28.84 7.53 0.42
N GLN A 108 29.84 8.27 -0.08
CA GLN A 108 29.91 8.64 -1.49
C GLN A 108 30.06 7.40 -2.38
N TYR A 109 30.88 6.43 -1.96
CA TYR A 109 30.99 5.16 -2.69
C TYR A 109 29.70 4.34 -2.63
N PHE A 110 28.97 4.39 -1.51
CA PHE A 110 27.67 3.74 -1.41
C PHE A 110 26.66 4.35 -2.40
N ILE A 111 26.58 5.68 -2.44
CA ILE A 111 25.72 6.41 -3.38
C ILE A 111 26.10 6.11 -4.82
N ASN A 112 27.40 6.15 -5.17
CA ASN A 112 27.89 5.85 -6.51
C ASN A 112 27.53 4.41 -6.93
N MET A 113 27.64 3.43 -6.03
CA MET A 113 27.28 2.05 -6.29
C MET A 113 25.77 1.88 -6.54
N ILE A 114 24.93 2.62 -5.80
CA ILE A 114 23.48 2.64 -6.02
C ILE A 114 23.19 3.19 -7.43
N TYR A 115 23.78 4.32 -7.80
CA TYR A 115 23.61 4.90 -9.14
C TYR A 115 24.12 3.97 -10.24
N LEU A 116 25.27 3.33 -10.05
CA LEU A 116 25.80 2.34 -10.99
C LEU A 116 24.82 1.19 -11.23
N LYS A 117 24.19 0.70 -10.15
CA LYS A 117 23.30 -0.47 -10.23
C LYS A 117 21.91 -0.13 -10.76
N LEU A 118 21.34 1.01 -10.37
CA LEU A 118 19.98 1.42 -10.74
C LEU A 118 19.91 2.30 -11.98
N GLY A 119 20.99 3.00 -12.32
CA GLY A 119 21.02 4.02 -13.38
C GLY A 119 20.99 3.48 -14.81
N LYS A 120 20.92 2.14 -15.01
CA LYS A 120 20.93 1.49 -16.34
C LYS A 120 22.03 2.06 -17.26
N LEU A 121 23.20 2.33 -16.71
CA LEU A 121 24.31 2.93 -17.45
C LEU A 121 24.77 1.96 -18.55
N LYS A 122 24.74 2.42 -19.80
CA LYS A 122 25.32 1.70 -20.93
C LYS A 122 26.81 2.04 -20.99
N PHE A 123 27.65 1.13 -20.52
CA PHE A 123 29.08 1.24 -20.76
C PHE A 123 29.32 0.77 -22.19
N GLY A 124 29.73 1.68 -23.06
CA GLY A 124 30.20 1.36 -24.41
C GLY A 124 31.53 0.62 -24.34
N LEU A 125 31.49 -0.62 -23.84
CA LEU A 125 32.66 -1.49 -23.78
C LEU A 125 32.99 -1.92 -25.21
N PRO A 126 34.26 -1.78 -25.66
CA PRO A 126 34.65 -2.32 -26.94
C PRO A 126 34.52 -3.84 -26.89
N THR A 127 33.67 -4.38 -27.76
CA THR A 127 33.63 -5.81 -28.14
C THR A 127 34.81 -6.16 -29.02
#